data_AF-A0A3M0WJT4-F1
#
_entry.id   AF-A0A3M0WJT4-F1
#
_cell.length_a   1.000
_cell.length_b   1.000
_cell.length_c   1.000
_cell.angle_alpha   90.00
_cell.angle_beta   90.00
_cell.angle_gamma   90.00
#
_symmetry.space_group_name_H-M   'P 1'
#
loop_
_entity.id
_entity.type
_entity.pdbx_description
1 polymer ?
#
loop_
_entity_poly.entity_id
_entity_poly.type
_entity_poly.pdbx_seq_one_letter_code
_entity_poly.pdbx_strand_id
1 'polypeptide(L)'
;MGVQRCFGIFTILLLLSFSFAFAESLREWDKKAVEKYKKAKADYLKVKNFYEKARKEWKDLKRKARSAKGNNTVNLDKARNFLLRADEFLIANLKKIRAYVESEPSIDNQTREEILSAISSDIEWLVKKQDEIKNAKTKKELSLIARAIRKKWNEVRPKVKRFVGKVARFKAGKIIKKAEKLAERVEKAIAKLKEKGVDTKELEEWLAKFRKDIEIAKEKAKKAKEKHEAIKGMKDADKLFREGHLFLKGANKVIRADYLRLKEIVRKMRNGK
;
A
#
# COMPACT_ATOMS: atom_id res chain seq x y z
N MET A 1 -26.33 -19.29 -42.02
CA MET A 1 -24.93 -19.27 -41.51
C MET A 1 -24.71 -18.21 -40.42
N GLY A 2 -25.43 -18.27 -39.28
CA GLY A 2 -25.40 -17.20 -38.25
C GLY A 2 -24.85 -17.59 -36.87
N VAL A 3 -24.54 -18.87 -36.63
CA VAL A 3 -24.33 -19.39 -35.26
C VAL A 3 -22.85 -19.60 -34.91
N GLN A 4 -21.95 -19.82 -35.89
CA GLN A 4 -20.52 -20.05 -35.63
C GLN A 4 -19.71 -18.79 -35.24
N ARG A 5 -20.18 -17.58 -35.59
CA ARG A 5 -19.49 -16.32 -35.26
C ARG A 5 -19.59 -15.92 -33.78
N CYS A 6 -20.65 -16.32 -33.08
CA CYS A 6 -20.84 -16.00 -31.65
C CYS A 6 -19.90 -16.80 -30.71
N PHE A 7 -19.48 -18.01 -31.10
CA PHE A 7 -18.65 -18.89 -30.26
C PHE A 7 -17.20 -18.40 -30.07
N GLY A 8 -16.64 -17.67 -31.05
CA GLY A 8 -15.28 -17.10 -30.96
C GLY A 8 -15.17 -15.92 -30.00
N ILE A 9 -16.21 -15.09 -29.91
CA ILE A 9 -16.27 -13.94 -28.99
C ILE A 9 -16.51 -14.41 -27.55
N PHE A 10 -17.30 -15.49 -27.38
CA PHE A 10 -17.56 -16.11 -26.07
C PHE A 10 -16.28 -16.69 -25.42
N THR A 11 -15.33 -17.20 -26.22
CA THR A 11 -14.07 -17.76 -25.70
C THR A 11 -13.12 -16.68 -25.18
N ILE A 12 -13.11 -15.47 -25.75
CA ILE A 12 -12.36 -14.32 -25.21
C ILE A 12 -12.94 -13.87 -23.86
N LEU A 13 -14.25 -13.97 -23.69
CA LEU A 13 -14.96 -13.65 -22.45
C LEU A 13 -14.75 -14.72 -21.37
N LEU A 14 -14.67 -15.99 -21.74
CA LEU A 14 -14.37 -17.11 -20.84
C LEU A 14 -12.91 -17.07 -20.34
N LEU A 15 -12.01 -16.46 -21.11
CA LEU A 15 -10.63 -16.17 -20.70
C LEU A 15 -10.53 -15.04 -19.64
N LEU A 16 -11.60 -14.24 -19.46
CA LEU A 16 -11.74 -13.23 -18.40
C LEU A 16 -12.38 -13.79 -17.11
N SER A 17 -13.05 -14.93 -17.17
CA SER A 17 -13.60 -15.62 -15.99
C SER A 17 -12.55 -16.52 -15.33
N PHE A 18 -11.98 -16.03 -14.23
CA PHE A 18 -11.07 -16.75 -13.34
C PHE A 18 -11.73 -18.03 -12.78
N SER A 19 -11.02 -19.16 -12.79
CA SER A 19 -11.45 -20.46 -12.22
C SER A 19 -11.90 -20.33 -10.75
N PHE A 20 -13.09 -20.86 -10.43
CA PHE A 20 -13.86 -20.52 -9.24
C PHE A 20 -13.54 -21.33 -7.96
N ALA A 21 -13.00 -22.54 -8.03
CA ALA A 21 -12.87 -23.40 -6.84
C ALA A 21 -11.72 -23.01 -5.87
N PHE A 22 -10.64 -22.39 -6.36
CA PHE A 22 -9.57 -21.82 -5.52
C PHE A 22 -9.89 -20.38 -5.06
N ALA A 23 -11.02 -19.82 -5.51
CA ALA A 23 -11.38 -18.42 -5.31
C ALA A 23 -12.17 -18.18 -4.02
N GLU A 24 -12.71 -19.21 -3.37
CA GLU A 24 -13.66 -19.09 -2.26
C GLU A 24 -12.97 -18.94 -0.90
N SER A 25 -12.00 -19.81 -0.59
CA SER A 25 -11.15 -19.68 0.61
C SER A 25 -10.24 -18.45 0.57
N LEU A 26 -9.72 -18.10 -0.62
CA LEU A 26 -9.03 -16.83 -0.87
C LEU A 26 -9.98 -15.64 -0.71
N ARG A 27 -11.25 -15.71 -1.15
CA ARG A 27 -12.24 -14.64 -0.97
C ARG A 27 -12.56 -14.36 0.49
N GLU A 28 -12.72 -15.39 1.32
CA GLU A 28 -13.04 -15.21 2.73
C GLU A 28 -11.87 -14.64 3.54
N TRP A 29 -10.67 -15.18 3.32
CA TRP A 29 -9.44 -14.66 3.93
C TRP A 29 -9.20 -13.20 3.52
N ASP A 30 -9.41 -12.88 2.25
CA ASP A 30 -9.27 -11.52 1.71
C ASP A 30 -10.34 -10.58 2.31
N LYS A 31 -11.58 -11.03 2.52
CA LYS A 31 -12.63 -10.24 3.20
C LYS A 31 -12.27 -9.92 4.65
N LYS A 32 -11.92 -10.94 5.46
CA LYS A 32 -11.58 -10.73 6.89
C LYS A 32 -10.36 -9.82 7.04
N ALA A 33 -9.33 -10.01 6.21
CA ALA A 33 -8.13 -9.19 6.26
C ALA A 33 -8.37 -7.75 5.77
N VAL A 34 -9.19 -7.56 4.74
CA VAL A 34 -9.61 -6.23 4.26
C VAL A 34 -10.42 -5.48 5.32
N GLU A 35 -11.38 -6.14 5.98
CA GLU A 35 -12.16 -5.52 7.06
C GLU A 35 -11.28 -5.15 8.26
N LYS A 36 -10.33 -6.02 8.64
CA LYS A 36 -9.33 -5.71 9.67
C LYS A 36 -8.52 -4.46 9.30
N TYR A 37 -8.09 -4.33 8.04
CA TYR A 37 -7.41 -3.14 7.56
C TYR A 37 -8.29 -1.89 7.58
N LYS A 38 -9.55 -1.97 7.14
CA LYS A 38 -10.50 -0.86 7.20
C LYS A 38 -10.71 -0.38 8.63
N LYS A 39 -10.93 -1.30 9.56
CA LYS A 39 -11.05 -0.99 11.00
C LYS A 39 -9.79 -0.33 11.54
N ALA A 40 -8.62 -0.91 11.30
CA ALA A 40 -7.35 -0.33 11.75
C ALA A 40 -7.07 1.05 11.14
N LYS A 41 -7.52 1.30 9.90
CA LYS A 41 -7.44 2.61 9.26
C LYS A 41 -8.39 3.62 9.91
N ALA A 42 -9.62 3.23 10.23
CA ALA A 42 -10.58 4.08 10.94
C ALA A 42 -10.06 4.45 12.34
N ASP A 43 -9.56 3.46 13.09
CA ASP A 43 -8.96 3.66 14.40
C ASP A 43 -7.75 4.61 14.33
N TYR A 44 -6.88 4.42 13.33
CA TYR A 44 -5.75 5.32 13.07
C TYR A 44 -6.21 6.77 12.83
N LEU A 45 -7.26 6.99 12.02
CA LEU A 45 -7.78 8.34 11.75
C LEU A 45 -8.34 8.99 13.02
N LYS A 46 -9.08 8.22 13.84
CA LYS A 46 -9.59 8.69 15.13
C LYS A 46 -8.46 9.11 16.07
N VAL A 47 -7.46 8.25 16.26
CA VAL A 47 -6.30 8.53 17.13
C VAL A 47 -5.45 9.70 16.59
N LYS A 48 -5.28 9.79 15.27
CA LYS A 48 -4.59 10.92 14.62
C LYS A 48 -5.24 12.26 15.00
N ASN A 49 -6.56 12.35 14.99
CA ASN A 49 -7.26 13.59 15.35
C ASN A 49 -7.02 13.97 16.81
N PHE A 50 -7.04 13.00 17.74
CA PHE A 50 -6.72 13.25 19.15
C PHE A 50 -5.28 13.72 19.34
N TYR A 51 -4.33 13.09 18.64
CA TYR A 51 -2.94 13.52 18.64
C TYR A 51 -2.76 14.95 18.09
N GLU A 52 -3.41 15.29 16.98
CA GLU A 52 -3.31 16.63 16.39
C GLU A 52 -3.85 17.72 17.35
N LYS A 53 -4.97 17.45 18.03
CA LYS A 53 -5.51 18.32 19.08
C LYS A 53 -4.51 18.49 20.24
N ALA A 54 -4.03 17.39 20.81
CA ALA A 54 -3.06 17.41 21.92
C ALA A 54 -1.75 18.11 21.53
N ARG A 55 -1.30 17.93 20.27
CA ARG A 55 -0.11 18.60 19.73
C ARG A 55 -0.30 20.10 19.62
N LYS A 56 -1.48 20.55 19.17
CA LYS A 56 -1.81 21.98 19.07
C LYS A 56 -1.81 22.62 20.46
N GLU A 57 -2.55 22.03 21.41
CA GLU A 57 -2.57 22.48 22.80
C GLU A 57 -1.17 22.59 23.40
N TRP A 58 -0.35 21.55 23.21
CA TRP A 58 1.02 21.53 23.73
C TRP A 58 1.93 22.60 23.11
N LYS A 59 1.80 22.85 21.80
CA LYS A 59 2.53 23.93 21.13
C LYS A 59 2.10 25.31 21.66
N ASP A 60 0.80 25.52 21.83
CA ASP A 60 0.26 26.78 22.33
C ASP A 60 0.71 27.05 23.77
N LEU A 61 0.67 26.04 24.64
CA LEU A 61 1.21 26.10 26.00
C LEU A 61 2.70 26.45 26.00
N LYS A 62 3.50 25.81 25.14
CA LYS A 62 4.93 26.13 25.00
C LYS A 62 5.20 27.53 24.49
N ARG A 63 4.33 28.09 23.65
CA ARG A 63 4.46 29.47 23.16
C ARG A 63 4.18 30.46 24.30
N LYS A 64 3.05 30.30 25.00
CA LYS A 64 2.68 31.13 26.17
C LYS A 64 3.75 31.08 27.27
N ALA A 65 4.32 29.89 27.47
CA ALA A 65 5.40 29.65 28.41
C ALA A 65 6.68 30.44 28.14
N ARG A 66 7.00 30.67 26.87
CA ARG A 66 8.18 31.42 26.46
C ARG A 66 7.97 32.92 26.53
N SER A 67 6.72 33.39 26.37
CA SER A 67 6.38 34.81 26.43
C SER A 67 6.15 35.32 27.86
N ALA A 68 5.77 34.45 28.80
CA ALA A 68 5.67 34.80 30.22
C ALA A 68 7.07 34.83 30.85
N LYS A 69 7.65 36.03 31.03
CA LYS A 69 8.88 36.23 31.80
C LYS A 69 8.58 35.97 33.28
N GLY A 70 8.96 34.79 33.77
CA GLY A 70 8.92 34.46 35.19
C GLY A 70 7.69 33.65 35.59
N ASN A 71 7.94 32.43 36.03
CA ASN A 71 7.00 31.48 36.61
C ASN A 71 6.06 30.76 35.62
N ASN A 72 6.66 30.03 34.69
CA ASN A 72 5.90 29.13 33.84
C ASN A 72 6.10 27.66 34.23
N THR A 73 5.26 27.17 35.13
CA THR A 73 5.10 25.72 35.37
C THR A 73 4.57 25.09 34.08
N VAL A 74 5.46 24.46 33.30
CA VAL A 74 5.03 23.57 32.23
C VAL A 74 4.19 22.48 32.88
N ASN A 75 2.88 22.54 32.68
CA ASN A 75 1.93 21.59 33.29
C ASN A 75 2.34 20.15 32.89
N LEU A 76 2.78 19.39 33.88
CA LEU A 76 3.28 18.03 33.73
C LEU A 76 2.21 17.12 33.11
N ASP A 77 0.94 17.31 33.50
CA ASP A 77 -0.18 16.52 32.98
C ASP A 77 -0.45 16.81 31.52
N LYS A 78 -0.35 18.07 31.08
CA LYS A 78 -0.45 18.43 29.67
C LYS A 78 0.71 17.86 28.85
N ALA A 79 1.93 17.84 29.40
CA ALA A 79 3.08 17.21 28.77
C ALA A 79 2.89 15.69 28.64
N ARG A 80 2.41 15.04 29.71
CA ARG A 80 2.10 13.61 29.78
C ARG A 80 1.02 13.24 28.77
N ASN A 81 -0.10 13.95 28.76
CA ASN A 81 -1.19 13.73 27.82
C ASN A 81 -0.70 13.87 26.36
N PHE A 82 0.06 14.92 26.05
CA PHE A 82 0.65 15.05 24.71
C PHE A 82 1.50 13.85 24.32
N LEU A 83 2.36 13.37 25.22
CA LEU A 83 3.25 12.24 24.95
C LEU A 83 2.49 10.93 24.81
N LEU A 84 1.47 10.68 25.65
CA LEU A 84 0.56 9.52 25.51
C LEU A 84 -0.15 9.54 24.16
N ARG A 85 -0.74 10.67 23.75
CA ARG A 85 -1.40 10.77 22.44
C ARG A 85 -0.43 10.60 21.28
N ALA A 86 0.82 11.05 21.43
CA ALA A 86 1.85 10.82 20.43
C ALA A 86 2.18 9.33 20.30
N ASP A 87 2.36 8.63 21.42
CA ASP A 87 2.63 7.20 21.47
C ASP A 87 1.47 6.37 20.88
N GLU A 88 0.23 6.63 21.32
CA GLU A 88 -0.99 6.02 20.78
C GLU A 88 -1.09 6.18 19.26
N PHE A 89 -0.75 7.36 18.74
CA PHE A 89 -0.73 7.63 17.30
C PHE A 89 0.32 6.78 16.56
N LEU A 90 1.51 6.60 17.13
CA LEU A 90 2.54 5.73 16.56
C LEU A 90 2.08 4.27 16.54
N ILE A 91 1.52 3.77 17.64
CA ILE A 91 0.95 2.42 17.74
C ILE A 91 -0.14 2.22 16.71
N ALA A 92 -1.10 3.14 16.61
CA ALA A 92 -2.22 3.04 15.66
C ALA A 92 -1.72 3.05 14.21
N ASN A 93 -0.69 3.86 13.89
CA ASN A 93 -0.08 3.85 12.57
C ASN A 93 0.56 2.49 12.24
N LEU A 94 1.32 1.92 13.19
CA LEU A 94 1.94 0.60 13.04
C LEU A 94 0.89 -0.52 12.91
N LYS A 95 -0.18 -0.52 13.72
CA LYS A 95 -1.30 -1.47 13.61
C LYS A 95 -1.98 -1.40 12.25
N LYS A 96 -2.20 -0.19 11.71
CA LYS A 96 -2.73 -0.02 10.35
C LYS A 96 -1.81 -0.61 9.29
N ILE A 97 -0.49 -0.41 9.41
CA ILE A 97 0.48 -0.99 8.46
C ILE A 97 0.53 -2.51 8.60
N ARG A 98 0.48 -3.03 9.82
CA ARG A 98 0.37 -4.48 10.08
C ARG A 98 -0.85 -5.07 9.37
N ALA A 99 -2.02 -4.47 9.55
CA ALA A 99 -3.25 -4.94 8.90
C ALA A 99 -3.17 -4.83 7.37
N TYR A 100 -2.50 -3.79 6.83
CA TYR A 100 -2.25 -3.68 5.40
C TYR A 100 -1.39 -4.85 4.86
N VAL A 101 -0.32 -5.21 5.58
CA VAL A 101 0.54 -6.35 5.22
C VAL A 101 -0.24 -7.66 5.29
N GLU A 102 -1.00 -7.88 6.37
CA GLU A 102 -1.87 -9.05 6.53
C GLU A 102 -2.88 -9.17 5.39
N SER A 103 -3.42 -8.05 4.90
CA SER A 103 -4.40 -8.02 3.81
C SER A 103 -3.85 -8.17 2.39
N GLU A 104 -2.53 -8.28 2.20
CA GLU A 104 -1.97 -8.36 0.84
C GLU A 104 -1.68 -9.83 0.47
N PRO A 105 -2.44 -10.46 -0.45
CA PRO A 105 -2.16 -11.83 -0.90
C PRO A 105 -0.98 -11.95 -1.87
N SER A 106 -0.35 -10.84 -2.25
CA SER A 106 0.76 -10.85 -3.22
C SER A 106 2.13 -11.07 -2.59
N ILE A 107 2.26 -10.99 -1.27
CA ILE A 107 3.51 -11.24 -0.55
C ILE A 107 3.61 -12.69 -0.11
N ASP A 108 4.81 -13.25 -0.19
CA ASP A 108 5.14 -14.58 0.33
C ASP A 108 5.11 -14.62 1.87
N ASN A 109 4.96 -15.82 2.42
CA ASN A 109 4.79 -16.04 3.87
C ASN A 109 6.02 -15.60 4.66
N GLN A 110 7.22 -15.92 4.18
CA GLN A 110 8.47 -15.52 4.85
C GLN A 110 8.59 -13.99 4.96
N THR A 111 8.44 -13.27 3.84
CA THR A 111 8.45 -11.80 3.83
C THR A 111 7.35 -11.22 4.72
N ARG A 112 6.16 -11.83 4.72
CA ARG A 112 5.04 -11.42 5.57
C ARG A 112 5.42 -11.53 7.04
N GLU A 113 5.90 -12.68 7.47
CA GLU A 113 6.28 -12.95 8.86
C GLU A 113 7.41 -12.03 9.34
N GLU A 114 8.44 -11.83 8.52
CA GLU A 114 9.53 -10.87 8.81
C GLU A 114 8.99 -9.46 9.10
N ILE A 115 8.09 -8.96 8.24
CA ILE A 115 7.50 -7.62 8.40
C ILE A 115 6.60 -7.56 9.64
N LEU A 116 5.75 -8.57 9.83
CA LEU A 116 4.78 -8.60 10.94
C LEU A 116 5.48 -8.71 12.29
N SER A 117 6.53 -9.53 12.39
CA SER A 117 7.36 -9.68 13.59
C SER A 117 8.05 -8.36 13.94
N ALA A 118 8.69 -7.72 12.96
CA ALA A 118 9.35 -6.44 13.17
C ALA A 118 8.37 -5.34 13.64
N ILE A 119 7.15 -5.31 13.11
CA ILE A 119 6.11 -4.35 13.52
C ILE A 119 5.57 -4.67 14.92
N SER A 120 5.34 -5.96 15.24
CA SER A 120 4.90 -6.38 16.59
C SER A 120 5.89 -5.93 17.67
N SER A 121 7.17 -6.19 17.46
CA SER A 121 8.22 -5.78 18.40
C SER A 121 8.23 -4.26 18.62
N ASP A 122 8.05 -3.46 17.57
CA ASP A 122 7.97 -2.00 17.71
C ASP A 122 6.69 -1.54 18.44
N ILE A 123 5.56 -2.21 18.23
CA ILE A 123 4.30 -1.94 18.95
C ILE A 123 4.46 -2.27 20.44
N GLU A 124 4.99 -3.44 20.78
CA GLU A 124 5.21 -3.86 22.17
C GLU A 124 6.13 -2.90 22.91
N TRP A 125 7.19 -2.42 22.24
CA TRP A 125 8.09 -1.42 22.82
C TRP A 125 7.35 -0.11 23.15
N LEU A 126 6.48 0.38 22.25
CA LEU A 126 5.69 1.58 22.48
C LEU A 126 4.66 1.38 23.60
N VAL A 127 3.98 0.24 23.64
CA VAL A 127 3.05 -0.12 24.72
C VAL A 127 3.74 -0.06 26.08
N LYS A 128 4.95 -0.63 26.22
CA LYS A 128 5.74 -0.53 27.46
C LYS A 128 6.06 0.92 27.83
N LYS A 129 6.32 1.80 26.85
CA LYS A 129 6.54 3.23 27.11
C LYS A 129 5.30 3.94 27.63
N GLN A 130 4.09 3.47 27.35
CA GLN A 130 2.87 4.09 27.89
C GLN A 130 2.87 4.08 29.42
N ASP A 131 3.29 3.00 30.04
CA ASP A 131 3.31 2.88 31.51
C ASP A 131 4.43 3.74 32.11
N GLU A 132 5.59 3.82 31.46
CA GLU A 132 6.63 4.78 31.84
C GLU A 132 6.13 6.23 31.77
N ILE A 133 5.37 6.59 30.72
CA ILE A 133 4.80 7.94 30.57
C ILE A 133 3.80 8.22 31.70
N LYS A 134 2.92 7.27 32.02
CA LYS A 134 1.92 7.41 33.10
C LYS A 134 2.60 7.63 34.45
N ASN A 135 3.65 6.85 34.74
CA ASN A 135 4.32 6.82 36.04
C ASN A 135 5.38 7.92 36.22
N ALA A 136 5.71 8.68 35.17
CA ALA A 136 6.67 9.78 35.26
C ALA A 136 6.18 10.88 36.21
N LYS A 137 6.98 11.16 37.24
CA LYS A 137 6.73 12.13 38.31
C LYS A 137 7.35 13.49 38.01
N THR A 138 8.39 13.51 37.16
CA THR A 138 9.12 14.75 36.84
C THR A 138 9.15 15.06 35.35
N LYS A 139 9.34 16.35 35.04
CA LYS A 139 9.55 16.81 33.67
C LYS A 139 10.82 16.21 33.05
N LYS A 140 11.84 15.94 33.87
CA LYS A 140 13.10 15.32 33.43
C LYS A 140 12.84 13.88 32.96
N GLU A 141 12.10 13.09 33.72
CA GLU A 141 11.68 11.73 33.33
C GLU A 141 10.88 11.74 32.01
N LEU A 142 9.82 12.54 31.92
CA LEU A 142 9.03 12.65 30.67
C LEU A 142 9.89 13.08 29.47
N SER A 143 10.87 13.97 29.68
CA SER A 143 11.80 14.40 28.63
C SER A 143 12.70 13.27 28.14
N LEU A 144 13.17 12.40 29.04
CA LEU A 144 13.98 11.24 28.71
C LEU A 144 13.16 10.20 27.93
N ILE A 145 11.94 9.91 28.39
CA ILE A 145 11.01 9.01 27.71
C ILE A 145 10.68 9.53 26.29
N ALA A 146 10.36 10.82 26.17
CA ALA A 146 10.10 11.45 24.86
C ALA A 146 11.30 11.37 23.91
N ARG A 147 12.52 11.50 24.43
CA ARG A 147 13.76 11.34 23.65
C ARG A 147 13.94 9.90 23.18
N ALA A 148 13.70 8.92 24.05
CA ALA A 148 13.75 7.51 23.71
C ALA A 148 12.74 7.16 22.60
N ILE A 149 11.48 7.57 22.75
CA ILE A 149 10.42 7.36 21.74
C ILE A 149 10.81 8.00 20.41
N ARG A 150 11.34 9.24 20.44
CA ARG A 150 11.80 9.91 19.22
C ARG A 150 12.93 9.14 18.55
N LYS A 151 13.94 8.71 19.30
CA LYS A 151 15.08 7.94 18.77
C LYS A 151 14.58 6.65 18.10
N LYS A 152 13.77 5.87 18.81
CA LYS A 152 13.15 4.66 18.27
C LYS A 152 12.34 4.94 17.01
N TRP A 153 11.51 6.00 17.02
CA TRP A 153 10.71 6.35 15.84
C TRP A 153 11.56 6.73 14.63
N ASN A 154 12.73 7.34 14.83
CA ASN A 154 13.66 7.67 13.76
C ASN A 154 14.24 6.41 13.07
N GLU A 155 14.31 5.29 13.79
CA GLU A 155 14.70 3.97 13.27
C GLU A 155 13.51 3.25 12.61
N VAL A 156 12.34 3.30 13.25
CA VAL A 156 11.13 2.60 12.81
C VAL A 156 10.55 3.22 11.53
N ARG A 157 10.52 4.55 11.41
CA ARG A 157 9.84 5.24 10.31
C ARG A 157 10.44 4.91 8.92
N PRO A 158 11.76 4.92 8.70
CA PRO A 158 12.35 4.47 7.43
C PRO A 158 12.10 2.98 7.18
N LYS A 159 12.21 2.14 8.22
CA LYS A 159 11.95 0.69 8.14
C LYS A 159 10.53 0.40 7.65
N VAL A 160 9.53 1.06 8.24
CA VAL A 160 8.13 0.97 7.83
C VAL A 160 7.92 1.36 6.36
N LYS A 161 8.58 2.42 5.89
CA LYS A 161 8.49 2.83 4.48
C LYS A 161 9.07 1.77 3.53
N ARG A 162 10.18 1.13 3.91
CA ARG A 162 10.72 -0.01 3.16
C ARG A 162 9.73 -1.15 3.10
N PHE A 163 9.07 -1.50 4.22
CA PHE A 163 8.06 -2.56 4.26
C PHE A 163 6.87 -2.25 3.35
N VAL A 164 6.30 -1.06 3.46
CA VAL A 164 5.19 -0.63 2.58
C VAL A 164 5.63 -0.63 1.11
N GLY A 165 6.85 -0.16 0.82
CA GLY A 165 7.43 -0.19 -0.52
C GLY A 165 7.63 -1.62 -1.05
N LYS A 166 8.11 -2.55 -0.22
CA LYS A 166 8.26 -3.98 -0.53
C LYS A 166 6.90 -4.58 -0.90
N VAL A 167 5.88 -4.42 -0.04
CA VAL A 167 4.51 -4.89 -0.29
C VAL A 167 3.94 -4.32 -1.60
N ALA A 168 4.10 -3.02 -1.84
CA ALA A 168 3.62 -2.38 -3.06
C ALA A 168 4.30 -2.93 -4.33
N ARG A 169 5.59 -3.27 -4.26
CA ARG A 169 6.32 -3.91 -5.36
C ARG A 169 5.82 -5.32 -5.66
N PHE A 170 5.56 -6.13 -4.63
CA PHE A 170 4.95 -7.46 -4.80
C PHE A 170 3.61 -7.36 -5.53
N LYS A 171 2.76 -6.41 -5.12
CA LYS A 171 1.48 -6.15 -5.77
C LYS A 171 1.66 -5.76 -7.24
N ALA A 172 2.58 -4.85 -7.54
CA ALA A 172 2.87 -4.43 -8.92
C ALA A 172 3.39 -5.59 -9.76
N GLY A 173 4.31 -6.40 -9.23
CA GLY A 173 4.81 -7.61 -9.90
C GLY A 173 3.70 -8.61 -10.22
N LYS A 174 2.75 -8.82 -9.29
CA LYS A 174 1.58 -9.68 -9.56
C LYS A 174 0.68 -9.12 -10.66
N ILE A 175 0.51 -7.80 -10.73
CA ILE A 175 -0.26 -7.16 -11.81
C ILE A 175 0.45 -7.32 -13.16
N ILE A 176 1.76 -7.11 -13.22
CA ILE A 176 2.57 -7.29 -14.43
C ILE A 176 2.48 -8.75 -14.91
N LYS A 177 2.66 -9.73 -14.02
CA LYS A 177 2.51 -11.17 -14.36
C LYS A 177 1.11 -11.51 -14.90
N LYS A 178 0.06 -10.86 -14.37
CA LYS A 178 -1.30 -11.02 -14.90
C LYS A 178 -1.45 -10.40 -16.29
N ALA A 179 -0.79 -9.27 -16.55
CA ALA A 179 -0.78 -8.61 -17.85
C ALA A 179 -0.06 -9.48 -18.91
N GLU A 180 1.09 -10.07 -18.56
CA GLU A 180 1.81 -11.02 -19.44
C GLU A 180 0.92 -12.22 -19.83
N LYS A 181 0.30 -12.87 -18.83
CA LYS A 181 -0.63 -13.98 -19.07
C LYS A 181 -1.84 -13.57 -19.92
N LEU A 182 -2.31 -12.33 -19.78
CA LEU A 182 -3.37 -11.83 -20.64
C LEU A 182 -2.88 -11.67 -22.08
N ALA A 183 -1.69 -11.12 -22.30
CA ALA A 183 -1.11 -10.96 -23.62
C ALA A 183 -1.00 -12.31 -24.36
N GLU A 184 -0.50 -13.35 -23.68
CA GLU A 184 -0.45 -14.73 -24.20
C GLU A 184 -1.83 -15.28 -24.56
N ARG A 185 -2.84 -15.03 -23.73
CA ARG A 185 -4.22 -15.46 -23.98
C ARG A 185 -4.84 -14.75 -25.17
N VAL A 186 -4.61 -13.44 -25.29
CA VAL A 186 -5.12 -12.64 -26.42
C VAL A 186 -4.44 -13.06 -27.72
N GLU A 187 -3.14 -13.34 -27.71
CA GLU A 187 -2.43 -13.89 -28.87
C GLU A 187 -3.06 -15.19 -29.37
N LYS A 188 -3.30 -16.15 -28.46
CA LYS A 188 -3.99 -17.41 -28.79
C LYS A 188 -5.40 -17.18 -29.32
N ALA A 189 -6.11 -16.15 -28.82
CA ALA A 189 -7.44 -15.82 -29.30
C ALA A 189 -7.41 -15.19 -30.70
N ILE A 190 -6.44 -14.32 -30.98
CA ILE A 190 -6.22 -13.74 -32.31
C ILE A 190 -5.98 -14.85 -33.33
N ALA A 191 -5.12 -15.84 -33.03
CA ALA A 191 -4.87 -16.97 -33.93
C ALA A 191 -6.17 -17.72 -34.29
N LYS A 192 -6.99 -18.05 -33.29
CA LYS A 192 -8.29 -18.72 -33.49
C LYS A 192 -9.31 -17.86 -34.26
N LEU A 193 -9.25 -16.54 -34.13
CA LEU A 193 -10.11 -15.63 -34.89
C LEU A 193 -9.68 -15.55 -36.36
N LYS A 194 -8.37 -15.55 -36.63
CA LYS A 194 -7.82 -15.60 -37.99
C LYS A 194 -8.19 -16.87 -38.73
N GLU A 195 -8.10 -18.03 -38.07
CA GLU A 195 -8.57 -19.32 -38.62
C GLU A 195 -10.05 -19.28 -39.04
N LYS A 196 -10.85 -18.43 -38.40
CA LYS A 196 -12.28 -18.23 -38.69
C LYS A 196 -12.56 -17.10 -39.68
N GLY A 197 -11.52 -16.53 -40.30
CA GLY A 197 -11.63 -15.41 -41.24
C GLY A 197 -12.14 -14.12 -40.60
N VAL A 198 -11.99 -13.94 -39.29
CA VAL A 198 -12.37 -12.70 -38.59
C VAL A 198 -11.22 -11.70 -38.69
N ASP A 199 -11.53 -10.45 -39.04
CA ASP A 199 -10.56 -9.36 -38.98
C ASP A 199 -10.11 -9.13 -37.53
N THR A 200 -8.80 -9.21 -37.31
CA THR A 200 -8.16 -9.09 -36.01
C THR A 200 -7.23 -7.88 -35.91
N LYS A 201 -7.15 -7.03 -36.94
CA LYS A 201 -6.15 -5.95 -37.03
C LYS A 201 -6.10 -5.06 -35.77
N GLU A 202 -7.25 -4.60 -35.27
CA GLU A 202 -7.30 -3.76 -34.05
C GLU A 202 -6.80 -4.50 -32.79
N LEU A 203 -7.01 -5.83 -32.70
CA LEU A 203 -6.50 -6.67 -31.60
C LEU A 203 -4.99 -6.88 -31.70
N GLU A 204 -4.45 -7.06 -32.89
CA GLU A 204 -3.01 -7.24 -33.10
C GLU A 204 -2.23 -5.97 -32.78
N GLU A 205 -2.72 -4.83 -33.26
CA GLU A 205 -2.16 -3.51 -32.93
C GLU A 205 -2.22 -3.24 -31.42
N TRP A 206 -3.35 -3.57 -30.78
CA TRP A 206 -3.48 -3.48 -29.33
C TRP A 206 -2.49 -4.39 -28.61
N LEU A 207 -2.34 -5.65 -29.03
CA LEU A 207 -1.45 -6.62 -28.39
C LEU A 207 0.01 -6.17 -28.49
N ALA A 208 0.44 -5.67 -29.66
CA ALA A 208 1.78 -5.13 -29.87
C ALA A 208 2.06 -3.95 -28.94
N LYS A 209 1.11 -3.02 -28.81
CA LYS A 209 1.21 -1.90 -27.85
C LYS A 209 1.24 -2.40 -26.40
N PHE A 210 0.34 -3.32 -26.04
CA PHE A 210 0.23 -3.84 -24.69
C PHE A 210 1.51 -4.53 -24.22
N ARG A 211 2.19 -5.27 -25.11
CA ARG A 211 3.51 -5.85 -24.84
C ARG A 211 4.57 -4.78 -24.53
N LYS A 212 4.60 -3.69 -25.30
CA LYS A 212 5.49 -2.55 -25.01
C LYS A 212 5.18 -1.90 -23.65
N ASP A 213 3.90 -1.73 -23.33
CA ASP A 213 3.48 -1.16 -22.05
C ASP A 213 3.77 -2.06 -20.84
N ILE A 214 3.76 -3.38 -21.02
CA ILE A 214 4.22 -4.35 -20.01
C ILE A 214 5.72 -4.13 -19.72
N GLU A 215 6.56 -3.97 -20.74
CA GLU A 215 7.99 -3.69 -20.54
C GLU A 215 8.23 -2.34 -19.85
N ILE A 216 7.47 -1.30 -20.22
CA ILE A 216 7.49 0.00 -19.50
C ILE A 216 7.10 -0.19 -18.03
N ALA A 217 6.10 -1.02 -17.73
CA ALA A 217 5.68 -1.30 -16.37
C ALA A 217 6.75 -2.05 -15.57
N LYS A 218 7.46 -3.01 -16.18
CA LYS A 218 8.61 -3.71 -15.57
C LYS A 218 9.73 -2.75 -15.23
N GLU A 219 10.10 -1.87 -16.15
CA GLU A 219 11.17 -0.90 -15.92
C GLU A 219 10.81 0.08 -14.80
N LYS A 220 9.56 0.56 -14.76
CA LYS A 220 9.07 1.36 -13.62
C LYS A 220 9.10 0.58 -12.30
N ALA A 221 8.74 -0.71 -12.30
CA ALA A 221 8.82 -1.54 -11.10
C ALA A 221 10.27 -1.72 -10.62
N LYS A 222 11.24 -1.82 -11.54
CA LYS A 222 12.67 -1.84 -11.24
C LYS A 222 13.14 -0.53 -10.61
N LYS A 223 12.81 0.62 -11.20
CA LYS A 223 13.11 1.95 -10.61
C LYS A 223 12.49 2.10 -9.22
N ALA A 224 11.27 1.61 -9.02
CA ALA A 224 10.64 1.61 -7.70
C ALA A 224 11.38 0.74 -6.67
N LYS A 225 11.95 -0.40 -7.10
CA LYS A 225 12.81 -1.25 -6.26
C LYS A 225 14.03 -0.49 -5.79
N GLU A 226 14.77 0.12 -6.72
CA GLU A 226 15.98 0.90 -6.43
C GLU A 226 15.69 2.02 -5.41
N LYS A 227 14.61 2.78 -5.62
CA LYS A 227 14.23 3.86 -4.69
C LYS A 227 13.88 3.35 -3.30
N HIS A 228 13.10 2.28 -3.18
CA HIS A 228 12.72 1.75 -1.87
C HIS A 228 13.89 1.09 -1.13
N GLU A 229 14.80 0.42 -1.83
CA GLU A 229 15.99 -0.22 -1.24
C GLU A 229 17.06 0.80 -0.84
N ALA A 230 17.11 1.96 -1.51
CA ALA A 230 17.97 3.07 -1.12
C ALA A 230 17.55 3.76 0.20
N ILE A 231 16.38 3.45 0.77
CA ILE A 231 15.95 4.02 2.05
C ILE A 231 16.81 3.44 3.18
N LYS A 232 17.89 4.12 3.56
CA LYS A 232 18.79 3.69 4.65
C LYS A 232 18.48 4.34 6.00
N GLY A 233 17.93 5.55 5.99
CA GLY A 233 17.65 6.33 7.20
C GLY A 233 16.69 7.48 6.93
N MET A 234 16.50 8.38 7.90
CA MET A 234 15.43 9.38 7.83
C MET A 234 15.62 10.45 6.75
N LYS A 235 16.88 10.85 6.47
CA LYS A 235 17.22 12.00 5.62
C LYS A 235 16.46 11.99 4.28
N ASP A 236 16.50 10.86 3.59
CA ASP A 236 15.91 10.72 2.25
C ASP A 236 14.68 9.80 2.20
N ALA A 237 14.25 9.24 3.35
CA ALA A 237 13.18 8.24 3.40
C ALA A 237 11.87 8.73 2.78
N ASP A 238 11.46 9.98 3.03
CA ASP A 238 10.21 10.52 2.47
C ASP A 238 10.31 10.77 0.97
N LYS A 239 11.45 11.24 0.48
CA LYS A 239 11.69 11.51 -0.95
C LYS A 239 11.71 10.20 -1.72
N LEU A 240 12.58 9.28 -1.33
CA LEU A 240 12.76 7.98 -1.97
C LEU A 240 11.47 7.15 -1.96
N PHE A 241 10.73 7.15 -0.85
CA PHE A 241 9.44 6.47 -0.78
C PHE A 241 8.42 7.06 -1.75
N ARG A 242 8.34 8.39 -1.89
CA ARG A 242 7.43 9.04 -2.84
C ARG A 242 7.82 8.74 -4.28
N GLU A 243 9.11 8.84 -4.62
CA GLU A 243 9.62 8.51 -5.95
C GLU A 243 9.31 7.05 -6.33
N GLY A 244 9.61 6.11 -5.44
CA GLY A 244 9.28 4.70 -5.65
C GLY A 244 7.79 4.47 -5.86
N HIS A 245 6.94 5.12 -5.06
CA HIS A 245 5.50 5.03 -5.21
C HIS A 245 4.98 5.63 -6.53
N LEU A 246 5.58 6.73 -7.00
CA LEU A 246 5.24 7.35 -8.29
C LEU A 246 5.53 6.41 -9.46
N PHE A 247 6.68 5.71 -9.44
CA PHE A 247 6.98 4.70 -10.45
C PHE A 247 5.96 3.56 -10.46
N LEU A 248 5.59 3.03 -9.28
CA LEU A 248 4.56 1.98 -9.19
C LEU A 248 3.19 2.45 -9.68
N LYS A 249 2.80 3.69 -9.35
CA LYS A 249 1.57 4.30 -9.87
C LYS A 249 1.63 4.42 -11.40
N GLY A 250 2.78 4.81 -11.93
CA GLY A 250 3.03 4.89 -13.37
C GLY A 250 2.96 3.53 -14.07
N ALA A 251 3.45 2.46 -13.44
CA ALA A 251 3.37 1.09 -13.95
C ALA A 251 1.91 0.59 -13.99
N ASN A 252 1.14 0.84 -12.92
CA ASN A 252 -0.27 0.46 -12.87
C ASN A 252 -1.13 1.27 -13.86
N LYS A 253 -0.82 2.55 -14.09
CA LYS A 253 -1.56 3.42 -15.02
C LYS A 253 -1.51 2.89 -16.45
N VAL A 254 -0.34 2.50 -16.94
CA VAL A 254 -0.17 2.02 -18.32
C VAL A 254 -0.96 0.72 -18.54
N ILE A 255 -0.75 -0.27 -17.66
CA ILE A 255 -1.47 -1.56 -17.72
C ILE A 255 -2.99 -1.34 -17.67
N ARG A 256 -3.49 -0.51 -16.74
CA ARG A 256 -4.94 -0.27 -16.60
C ARG A 256 -5.55 0.37 -17.85
N ALA A 257 -4.84 1.29 -18.50
CA ALA A 257 -5.32 1.91 -19.72
C ALA A 257 -5.52 0.88 -20.85
N ASP A 258 -4.59 -0.06 -21.01
CA ASP A 258 -4.71 -1.11 -22.03
C ASP A 258 -5.83 -2.10 -21.73
N TYR A 259 -6.08 -2.44 -20.46
CA TYR A 259 -7.25 -3.24 -20.08
C TYR A 259 -8.57 -2.58 -20.47
N LEU A 260 -8.69 -1.25 -20.33
CA LEU A 260 -9.90 -0.52 -20.74
C LEU A 260 -10.04 -0.55 -22.26
N ARG A 261 -8.95 -0.30 -22.99
CA ARG A 261 -8.94 -0.36 -24.46
C ARG A 261 -9.31 -1.75 -24.98
N LEU A 262 -8.80 -2.84 -24.37
CA LEU A 262 -9.19 -4.20 -24.74
C LEU A 262 -10.70 -4.42 -24.61
N LYS A 263 -11.31 -3.95 -23.51
CA LYS A 263 -12.76 -4.07 -23.31
C LYS A 263 -13.55 -3.33 -24.39
N GLU A 264 -13.07 -2.16 -24.81
CA GLU A 264 -13.70 -1.39 -25.89
C GLU A 264 -13.61 -2.13 -27.22
N ILE A 265 -12.44 -2.67 -27.58
CA ILE A 265 -12.24 -3.46 -28.80
C ILE A 265 -13.19 -4.67 -28.80
N VAL A 266 -13.21 -5.45 -27.71
CA VAL A 266 -14.09 -6.62 -27.58
C VAL A 266 -15.57 -6.21 -27.67
N ARG A 267 -15.97 -5.06 -27.11
CA ARG A 267 -17.34 -4.55 -27.22
C ARG A 267 -17.69 -4.16 -28.65
N LYS A 268 -16.80 -3.47 -29.37
CA LYS A 268 -17.01 -3.10 -30.78
C LYS A 268 -17.17 -4.35 -31.64
N MET A 269 -16.29 -5.34 -31.49
CA MET A 269 -16.37 -6.60 -32.22
C MET A 269 -17.68 -7.36 -31.97
N ARG A 270 -18.30 -7.20 -30.78
CA ARG A 270 -19.60 -7.80 -30.46
C ARG A 270 -20.78 -7.04 -31.08
N ASN A 271 -20.69 -5.71 -31.10
CA ASN A 271 -21.79 -4.84 -31.48
C ASN A 271 -21.78 -4.48 -32.98
N GLY A 272 -20.63 -4.60 -33.66
CA GLY A 272 -20.51 -4.49 -35.11
C GLY A 272 -21.01 -5.72 -35.86
N LYS A 273 -22.12 -6.30 -35.39
CA LYS A 273 -23.00 -7.12 -36.22
C LYS A 273 -23.71 -6.23 -37.22
#